data_AF-A0A2D6IS22-F1
#
_entry.id   AF-A0A2D6IS22-F1
#
_cell.length_a   1.000
_cell.length_b   1.000
_cell.length_c   1.000
_cell.angle_alpha   90.00
_cell.angle_beta   90.00
_cell.angle_gamma   90.00
#
_symmetry.space_group_name_H-M   'P 1'
#
loop_
_entity.id
_entity.type
_entity.pdbx_description
1 polymer ?
#
loop_
_entity_poly.entity_id
_entity_poly.type
_entity_poly.pdbx_seq_one_letter_code
_entity_poly.pdbx_strand_id
1 'polypeptide(L)' 'MKPESILELHLKSALSKCSSPGSPQRLHMAMHHAVFPGGARIRPRLCLAIADSFDNYDKNLAIAAAVAIEFLHCA' A
#
# COMPACT_ATOMS: atom_id res chain seq x y z
N MET A 1 19.45 -5.56 -6.64
CA MET A 1 18.22 -5.22 -5.91
C MET A 1 17.24 -4.66 -6.91
N LYS A 2 16.09 -5.31 -7.17
CA LYS A 2 15.08 -4.72 -8.07
C LYS A 2 14.65 -3.38 -7.43
N PRO A 3 14.53 -2.28 -8.20
CA PRO A 3 13.98 -1.05 -7.65
C PRO A 3 12.62 -1.39 -7.03
N GLU A 4 12.43 -1.00 -5.77
CA GLU A 4 11.19 -1.26 -5.07
C GLU A 4 10.05 -0.54 -5.79
N SER A 5 8.94 -1.24 -6.06
CA SER A 5 7.83 -0.62 -6.78
C SER A 5 7.28 0.57 -5.97
N ILE A 6 6.85 1.64 -6.64
CA ILE A 6 6.26 2.84 -5.99
C ILE A 6 5.14 2.46 -5.02
N LEU A 7 4.35 1.43 -5.35
CA LEU A 7 3.29 0.89 -4.51
C LEU A 7 3.82 0.34 -3.18
N GLU A 8 4.88 -0.48 -3.21
CA GLU A 8 5.48 -1.07 -2.00
C GLU A 8 6.04 0.02 -1.06
N LEU A 9 6.68 1.05 -1.62
CA LEU A 9 7.12 2.21 -0.86
C LEU A 9 5.95 2.91 -0.14
N HIS A 10 4.82 3.09 -0.84
CA HIS A 10 3.65 3.76 -0.26
C HIS A 10 2.90 2.89 0.75
N LEU A 11 2.85 1.56 0.56
CA LEU A 11 2.34 0.63 1.57
C LEU A 11 3.15 0.72 2.87
N LYS A 12 4.48 0.69 2.78
CA LYS A 12 5.38 0.86 3.92
C LYS A 12 5.21 2.21 4.60
N SER A 13 5.15 3.29 3.83
CA SER A 13 4.96 4.65 4.34
C SER A 13 3.60 4.83 5.03
N ALA A 14 2.54 4.20 4.52
CA ALA A 14 1.24 4.26 5.15
C ALA A 14 1.19 3.49 6.48
N LEU A 15 1.79 2.29 6.54
CA LEU A 15 1.87 1.51 7.78
C LEU A 15 2.78 2.14 8.84
N SER A 16 3.88 2.78 8.45
CA SER A 16 4.78 3.41 9.42
C SER A 16 4.11 4.55 10.18
N LYS A 17 3.14 5.25 9.58
CA LYS A 17 2.33 6.27 10.25
C LYS A 17 1.47 5.73 11.40
N CYS A 18 1.21 4.41 11.43
CA CYS A 18 0.47 3.76 12.51
C CYS A 18 1.37 3.41 13.71
N SER A 19 2.69 3.55 13.60
CA SER A 19 3.65 3.27 14.68
C SER A 19 4.03 4.55 15.41
N SER A 20 3.71 4.62 16.70
CA SER A 20 4.07 5.73 17.58
C SER A 20 4.53 5.22 18.96
N PRO A 21 5.21 6.04 19.78
CA PRO A 21 5.72 5.64 21.10
C PRO A 21 4.68 5.11 22.11
N GLY A 22 3.37 5.22 21.83
CA GLY A 22 2.28 4.63 22.62
C GLY A 22 1.43 3.60 21.87
N SER A 23 1.75 3.30 20.61
CA SER A 23 0.97 2.38 19.78
C SER A 23 1.17 0.91 20.19
N PRO A 24 0.15 0.04 20.06
CA PRO A 24 0.29 -1.39 20.35
C PRO A 24 1.28 -2.08 19.39
N GLN A 25 2.51 -2.31 19.85
CA GLN A 25 3.60 -2.89 19.03
C GLN A 25 3.23 -4.24 18.38
N ARG A 26 2.54 -5.12 19.13
CA ARG A 26 2.10 -6.42 18.60
C ARG A 26 1.10 -6.28 17.45
N LEU A 27 0.22 -5.28 17.50
CA LEU A 27 -0.72 -5.02 16.42
C LEU A 27 0.01 -4.50 15.19
N HIS A 28 0.94 -3.57 15.35
CA HIS A 28 1.75 -3.06 14.24
C HIS A 28 2.50 -4.19 13.52
N MET A 29 3.13 -5.10 14.27
CA MET A 29 3.79 -6.28 13.70
C MET A 29 2.82 -7.21 12.98
N ALA A 30 1.62 -7.43 13.53
CA ALA A 30 0.59 -8.24 12.88
C ALA A 30 0.12 -7.63 11.55
N MET A 31 -0.10 -6.31 11.50
CA MET A 31 -0.45 -5.59 10.28
C MET A 31 0.67 -5.69 9.23
N HIS A 32 1.93 -5.51 9.64
CA HIS A 32 3.07 -5.68 8.75
C HIS A 32 3.15 -7.09 8.19
N HIS A 33 2.92 -8.11 9.03
CA HIS A 33 2.91 -9.50 8.61
C HIS A 33 1.74 -9.83 7.67
N ALA A 34 0.57 -9.19 7.83
CA ALA A 34 -0.56 -9.36 6.93
C ALA A 34 -0.31 -8.75 5.54
N VAL A 35 0.36 -7.59 5.48
CA VAL A 35 0.56 -6.84 4.24
C VAL A 35 1.76 -7.33 3.41
N PHE A 36 2.85 -7.76 4.05
CA PHE A 36 4.11 -8.08 3.35
C PHE A 36 4.52 -9.56 3.21
N PRO A 37 3.66 -10.59 3.32
CA PRO A 37 4.09 -11.98 3.12
C PRO A 37 4.24 -12.39 1.64
N GLY A 38 4.30 -11.42 0.71
CA GLY A 38 4.33 -11.66 -0.73
C GLY A 38 2.93 -11.79 -1.33
N GLY A 39 2.75 -11.28 -2.55
CA GLY A 39 1.48 -11.28 -3.25
C GLY A 39 1.62 -10.65 -4.64
N ALA A 40 0.75 -11.04 -5.57
CA ALA A 40 0.82 -10.53 -6.95
C ALA A 40 0.36 -9.06 -7.08
N ARG A 41 -0.19 -8.47 -6.00
CA ARG A 41 -0.70 -7.09 -5.95
C ARG A 41 -1.68 -6.77 -7.09
N ILE A 42 -2.51 -7.73 -7.49
CA ILE A 42 -3.37 -7.60 -8.69
C ILE A 42 -4.36 -6.44 -8.54
N ARG A 43 -5.01 -6.32 -7.38
CA ARG A 43 -6.03 -5.31 -7.11
C ARG A 43 -5.48 -3.87 -7.19
N PRO A 44 -4.40 -3.50 -6.48
CA PRO A 44 -3.84 -2.15 -6.58
C PRO A 44 -3.24 -1.88 -7.97
N ARG A 45 -2.68 -2.90 -8.65
CA ARG A 45 -2.20 -2.74 -10.03
C ARG A 45 -3.31 -2.41 -11.02
N LEU A 46 -4.48 -3.03 -10.89
CA LEU A 46 -5.65 -2.70 -11.72
C LEU A 46 -6.13 -1.27 -11.46
N CYS A 47 -6.18 -0.84 -10.20
CA CYS A 47 -6.54 0.54 -9.84
C CYS A 47 -5.59 1.55 -10.51
N LEU A 48 -4.29 1.33 -10.42
CA LEU A 48 -3.29 2.20 -11.03
C LEU A 48 -3.34 2.15 -12.56
N ALA A 49 -3.51 0.98 -13.17
CA ALA A 49 -3.59 0.85 -14.63
C ALA A 49 -4.77 1.63 -15.23
N ILE A 50 -5.92 1.65 -14.54
CA ILE A 50 -7.07 2.47 -14.95
C ILE A 50 -6.75 3.96 -14.78
N ALA A 51 -6.17 4.38 -13.65
CA ALA A 51 -5.80 5.78 -13.43
C ALA A 51 -4.79 6.29 -14.48
N ASP A 52 -3.78 5.48 -14.79
CA ASP A 52 -2.75 5.77 -15.81
C ASP A 52 -3.32 5.87 -17.23
N SER A 53 -4.56 5.45 -17.46
CA SER A 53 -5.24 5.59 -18.77
C SER A 53 -5.90 6.97 -18.96
N PHE A 54 -5.88 7.84 -17.94
CA PHE A 54 -6.40 9.21 -18.02
C PHE A 54 -5.25 10.21 -18.17
N ASP A 55 -5.42 11.25 -18.99
CA ASP A 55 -4.35 12.24 -19.25
C ASP A 55 -4.16 13.26 -18.11
N ASN A 56 -5.17 13.46 -17.25
CA ASN A 56 -5.13 14.45 -16.17
C ASN A 56 -5.77 13.91 -14.90
N TYR A 57 -5.06 13.02 -14.21
CA TYR A 57 -5.47 12.46 -12.93
C TYR A 57 -4.47 12.83 -11.82
N ASP A 58 -4.95 12.84 -10.58
CA ASP A 58 -4.08 12.97 -9.43
C ASP A 58 -3.40 11.63 -9.13
N LYS A 59 -2.11 11.56 -9.47
CA LYS A 59 -1.28 10.37 -9.25
C LYS A 59 -1.16 9.99 -7.78
N ASN A 60 -1.07 10.97 -6.87
CA ASN A 60 -0.94 10.70 -5.45
C ASN A 60 -2.24 10.14 -4.89
N LEU A 61 -3.39 10.67 -5.34
CA LEU A 61 -4.70 10.15 -4.99
C LEU A 61 -4.91 8.72 -5.49
N ALA A 62 -4.50 8.43 -6.74
CA ALA A 62 -4.58 7.08 -7.30
C ALA A 62 -3.72 6.07 -6.51
N ILE A 63 -2.50 6.46 -6.13
CA ILE A 63 -1.64 5.62 -5.27
C ILE A 63 -2.25 5.42 -3.89
N ALA A 64 -2.82 6.46 -3.28
CA ALA A 64 -3.49 6.35 -1.98
C ALA A 64 -4.70 5.40 -2.06
N ALA A 65 -5.50 5.45 -3.13
CA ALA A 65 -6.61 4.54 -3.38
C ALA A 65 -6.11 3.09 -3.54
N ALA A 66 -5.05 2.88 -4.33
CA ALA A 66 -4.44 1.56 -4.51
C ALA A 66 -3.93 0.97 -3.19
N VAL A 67 -3.27 1.78 -2.35
CA VAL A 67 -2.83 1.38 -1.00
C VAL A 67 -4.02 0.97 -0.12
N ALA A 68 -5.09 1.76 -0.11
CA ALA A 68 -6.29 1.46 0.67
C ALA A 68 -6.94 0.14 0.23
N ILE A 69 -7.05 -0.10 -1.08
CA ILE A 69 -7.57 -1.35 -1.65
C ILE A 69 -6.73 -2.56 -1.20
N GLU A 70 -5.40 -2.44 -1.20
CA GLU A 70 -4.53 -3.53 -0.78
C GLU A 70 -4.63 -3.78 0.73
N PHE A 71 -4.77 -2.74 1.56
CA PHE A 71 -5.01 -2.93 2.99
C PHE A 71 -6.34 -3.64 3.28
N LEU A 72 -7.42 -3.31 2.56
CA LEU A 72 -8.69 -4.01 2.66
C LEU A 72 -8.59 -5.47 2.21
N HIS A 73 -7.71 -5.77 1.25
CA HIS A 73 -7.50 -7.13 0.76
C HIS A 73 -6.72 -8.00 1.75
N CYS A 74 -5.72 -7.43 2.42
CA CYS A 74 -4.87 -8.15 3.37
C CYS A 74 -5.53 -8.46 4.72
N ALA A 75 -6.68 -7.84 5.01
CA ALA A 75 -7.44 -8.03 6.23
C ALA A 75 -8.23 -9.35 6.27
#